data_AF-A0A4U9XMD2-F1
#
_entry.id   AF-A0A4U9XMD2-F1
#
_cell.length_a   1.000
_cell.length_b   1.000
_cell.length_c   1.000
_cell.angle_alpha   90.00
_cell.angle_beta   90.00
_cell.angle_gamma   90.00
#
_symmetry.space_group_name_H-M   'P 1'
#
loop_
_entity.id
_entity.type
_entity.pdbx_description
1 polymer ?
#
loop_
_entity_poly.entity_id
_entity_poly.type
_entity_poly.pdbx_seq_one_letter_code
_entity_poly.pdbx_strand_id
1 'polypeptide(L)' 'MTFLELCAYNVVYNGYSYAKIPAILKPKVKENIIALVGAENTELIDQILAS' A
#
# COMPACT_ATOMS: atom_id res chain seq x y z
N MET A 1 -8.47 -13.01 2.88
CA MET A 1 -8.02 -11.72 2.33
C MET A 1 -9.16 -10.72 2.44
N THR A 2 -8.98 -9.67 3.25
CA THR A 2 -9.93 -8.57 3.42
C THR A 2 -9.82 -7.57 2.27
N PHE A 3 -10.81 -6.68 2.14
CA PHE A 3 -10.78 -5.60 1.14
C PHE A 3 -9.53 -4.71 1.27
N LEU A 4 -9.11 -4.40 2.50
CA LEU A 4 -7.93 -3.58 2.77
C LEU A 4 -6.62 -4.28 2.38
N GLU A 5 -6.54 -5.59 2.59
CA GLU A 5 -5.40 -6.41 2.15
C GLU A 5 -5.35 -6.47 0.61
N LEU A 6 -6.50 -6.62 -0.05
CA LEU A 6 -6.60 -6.61 -1.50
C LEU A 6 -6.18 -5.26 -2.10
N CYS A 7 -6.54 -4.13 -1.48
CA CYS A 7 -6.08 -2.81 -1.90
C CYS A 7 -4.56 -2.69 -1.82
N ALA A 8 -3.96 -3.08 -0.69
CA ALA A 8 -2.51 -3.05 -0.52
C ALA A 8 -1.80 -3.96 -1.53
N TYR A 9 -2.32 -5.17 -1.77
CA TYR A 9 -1.76 -6.10 -2.74
C TYR A 9 -1.77 -5.54 -4.17
N ASN A 10 -2.87 -4.92 -4.60
CA ASN A 10 -2.95 -4.31 -5.92
C ASN A 10 -1.98 -3.14 -6.09
N VAL A 11 -1.78 -2.36 -5.03
CA VAL A 11 -0.81 -1.26 -5.03
C VAL A 11 0.62 -1.79 -5.15
N VAL A 12 0.98 -2.81 -4.37
CA VAL A 12 2.35 -3.37 -4.34
C VAL A 12 2.68 -4.18 -5.60
N TYR A 13 1.79 -5.09 -6.03
CA TYR A 13 2.11 -6.09 -7.07
C TYR A 13 1.55 -5.75 -8.44
N ASN A 14 0.45 -5.01 -8.53
CA ASN A 14 -0.23 -4.71 -9.80
C ASN A 14 -0.02 -3.27 -10.26
N GLY A 15 0.78 -2.47 -9.54
CA GLY A 15 1.13 -1.09 -9.91
C GLY A 15 -0.02 -0.10 -9.79
N TYR A 16 -1.00 -0.37 -8.92
CA TYR A 16 -2.11 0.55 -8.71
C TYR A 16 -1.62 1.75 -7.90
N SER A 17 -1.96 2.95 -8.37
CA SER A 17 -1.60 4.20 -7.69
C SER A 17 -2.22 4.28 -6.29
N TYR A 18 -1.37 4.50 -5.28
CA TYR A 18 -1.81 4.70 -3.90
C TYR A 18 -2.61 6.01 -3.75
N ALA A 19 -2.32 7.01 -4.58
CA ALA A 19 -3.07 8.27 -4.61
C ALA A 19 -4.58 8.07 -4.82
N LYS A 20 -4.97 7.02 -5.57
CA LYS A 20 -6.37 6.68 -5.90
C LYS A 20 -7.13 5.94 -4.78
N ILE A 21 -6.45 5.51 -3.71
CA ILE A 21 -7.10 4.93 -2.54
C ILE A 21 -7.95 6.01 -1.84
N PRO A 22 -9.21 5.74 -1.45
CA PRO A 22 -10.01 6.69 -0.67
C PRO A 22 -9.29 7.14 0.61
N ALA A 23 -9.33 8.44 0.91
CA ALA A 23 -8.57 9.03 2.03
C ALA A 23 -8.81 8.35 3.39
N ILE A 24 -10.06 7.91 3.65
CA ILE A 24 -10.42 7.19 4.88
C ILE A 24 -9.73 5.83 5.02
N LEU A 25 -9.39 5.19 3.90
CA LEU A 25 -8.76 3.86 3.88
C LEU A 25 -7.24 3.94 3.83
N LYS A 26 -6.67 5.07 3.38
CA LYS A 26 -5.22 5.28 3.23
C LYS A 26 -4.41 4.85 4.45
N PRO A 27 -4.73 5.25 5.70
CA PRO A 27 -3.93 4.86 6.87
C PRO A 27 -3.82 3.34 6.99
N LYS A 28 -4.94 2.64 6.83
CA LYS A 28 -5.01 1.19 7.01
C LYS A 28 -4.41 0.42 5.84
N VAL A 29 -4.55 0.94 4.62
CA VAL A 29 -3.88 0.39 3.43
C VAL A 29 -2.38 0.59 3.52
N LYS A 30 -1.89 1.74 4.00
CA LYS A 30 -0.46 1.99 4.24
C LYS A 30 0.13 1.01 5.26
N GLU A 31 -0.54 0.77 6.39
CA GLU A 31 -0.13 -0.25 7.36
C GLU A 31 0.04 -1.63 6.70
N ASN A 32 -0.92 -2.02 5.87
CA ASN A 32 -0.86 -3.30 5.15
C ASN A 32 0.24 -3.33 4.08
N ILE A 33 0.51 -2.22 3.38
CA ILE A 33 1.64 -2.12 2.43
C ILE A 33 2.96 -2.31 3.17
N ILE A 34 3.14 -1.64 4.32
CA ILE A 34 4.35 -1.77 5.14
C ILE A 34 4.51 -3.22 5.62
N ALA A 35 3.42 -3.87 6.05
CA ALA A 35 3.45 -5.27 6.47
C ALA A 35 3.75 -6.24 5.32
N LEU A 36 3.28 -5.96 4.10
CA LEU A 36 3.51 -6.78 2.91
C LEU A 36 4.94 -6.64 2.36
N VAL A 37 5.46 -5.42 2.32
CA VAL A 37 6.77 -5.10 1.74
C VAL A 37 7.90 -5.34 2.76
N GLY A 38 7.61 -5.27 4.06
CA GLY A 38 8.59 -5.32 5.14
C GLY A 38 9.01 -3.91 5.54
N ALA A 39 8.98 -3.62 6.85
CA ALA A 39 9.26 -2.29 7.39
C ALA A 39 10.72 -1.83 7.17
N GLU A 40 11.62 -2.78 6.91
CA GLU A 40 13.01 -2.56 6.55
C GLU A 40 13.20 -1.99 5.13
N ASN A 41 12.21 -2.14 4.25
CA ASN A 41 12.27 -1.73 2.84
C ASN A 41 11.70 -0.32 2.65
N THR A 42 12.17 0.65 3.44
CA THR A 42 11.63 2.02 3.49
C THR A 42 11.65 2.73 2.14
N GLU A 43 12.72 2.58 1.35
CA GLU A 43 12.83 3.18 0.01
C GLU A 43 11.74 2.69 -0.95
N LEU A 44 11.44 1.38 -0.93
CA LEU A 44 10.38 0.78 -1.74
C LEU A 44 9.00 1.26 -1.28
N ILE A 45 8.79 1.34 0.03
CA ILE A 45 7.53 1.84 0.60
C ILE A 45 7.31 3.30 0.17
N ASP A 46 8.34 4.15 0.24
CA ASP A 46 8.21 5.55 -0.16
C ASP A 46 7.90 5.70 -1.66
N GLN A 47 8.53 4.89 -2.52
CA GLN A 47 8.21 4.85 -3.95
C GLN A 47 6.75 4.46 -4.20
N ILE A 48 6.26 3.43 -3.49
CA ILE A 48 4.87 2.97 -3.60
C ILE A 48 3.89 4.04 -3.14
N LEU A 49 4.18 4.72 -2.02
CA LEU A 49 3.30 5.77 -1.48
C LEU A 49 3.31 7.06 -2.31
N ALA A 50 4.36 7.28 -3.11
CA ALA A 50 4.46 8.40 -4.04
C ALA A 50 3.72 8.18 -5.38
N SER A 51 3.23 6.97 -5.65
CA SER A 51 2.47 6.60 -6.85
C SER A 51 1.01 7.06 -6.84
#